data_AF-A0A9D3BXB0-F1
#
_entry.id   AF-A0A9D3BXB0-F1
#
_cell.length_a   1.000
_cell.length_b   1.000
_cell.length_c   1.000
_cell.angle_alpha   90.00
_cell.angle_beta   90.00
_cell.angle_gamma   90.00
#
_symmetry.space_group_name_H-M   'P 1'
#
loop_
_entity.id
_entity.type
_entity.pdbx_description
1 polymer ?
#
loop_
_entity_poly.entity_id
_entity_poly.type
_entity_poly.pdbx_seq_one_letter_code
_entity_poly.pdbx_strand_id
1 'polypeptide(L)'
;MNAEEVELLSDSKYRNYVAAVDKALKNFEYSSEWADLISALGKLNKVLQNNAKYQVVPKKLTIGKRLAQCLHPALPSGVHRKALETYEIIFKIIGPKRLAKDLFLYSSGLFPLLSNAAMSVKPVLLGLYETYYLPLGKTLKPGLQGLLTGVLPGLEEGSEYYDRTNTLLEKVAAAVEQSAFYSALWGSILTSPAVRLPGVSFVLLHLNRKLSMEDQLFVMGSDIELMVEAVCTSVQDSSVLVQRSTLDLILFCFPFHMSQATRPDMIRILSAALHVVLRRDMSLNRRLYAWLLGFDNNGGVAGPRSTRQSNPEEHATHYFNSFSKDLLVQAMVGILQGKARGGEEESILMHDLKPFRILISLLDKPELGPAILEDVLIEVFRTLYTQCRMELDLQNQSPFSKDHTHLSSKLRENKKTAELIKTANLLFNSFEPYYMWDYIARWFEECCRRKVTSGSHSARHAGSVASPELSLVEFCRLVDFLLDIVSL
;
A
#
# COMPACT_ATOMS: atom_id res chain seq x y z
N MET A 1 21.40 33.32 -2.11
CA MET A 1 22.87 33.30 -2.11
C MET A 1 23.33 33.00 -0.69
N ASN A 2 24.29 32.09 -0.52
CA ASN A 2 24.83 31.76 0.80
C ASN A 2 25.79 32.87 1.27
N ALA A 3 25.90 33.09 2.58
CA ALA A 3 26.81 34.10 3.16
C ALA A 3 28.27 33.93 2.70
N GLU A 4 28.76 32.69 2.62
CA GLU A 4 30.10 32.38 2.11
C GLU A 4 30.29 32.74 0.62
N GLU A 5 29.24 32.62 -0.20
CA GLU A 5 29.30 33.03 -1.61
C GLU A 5 29.43 34.56 -1.72
N VAL A 6 28.76 35.30 -0.82
CA VAL A 6 28.85 36.76 -0.75
C VAL A 6 30.25 37.22 -0.34
N GLU A 7 30.88 36.53 0.61
CA GLU A 7 32.26 36.80 1.00
C GLU A 7 33.24 36.54 -0.15
N LEU A 8 33.07 35.43 -0.86
CA LEU A 8 33.91 35.09 -2.01
C LEU A 8 33.78 36.07 -3.18
N LEU A 9 32.66 36.80 -3.32
CA LEU A 9 32.52 37.83 -4.36
C LEU A 9 33.50 39.00 -4.19
N SER A 10 34.11 39.17 -3.02
CA SER A 10 35.21 40.12 -2.82
C SER A 10 36.50 39.69 -3.55
N ASP A 11 36.72 38.39 -3.77
CA ASP A 11 37.85 37.84 -4.51
C ASP A 11 37.65 38.03 -6.03
N SER A 12 38.56 38.77 -6.66
CA SER A 12 38.55 38.97 -8.12
C SER A 12 38.66 37.65 -8.90
N LYS A 13 39.39 36.64 -8.39
CA LYS A 13 39.52 35.34 -9.05
C LYS A 13 38.22 34.55 -8.98
N TYR A 14 37.46 34.66 -7.89
CA TYR A 14 36.14 34.07 -7.80
C TYR A 14 35.13 34.77 -8.72
N ARG A 15 35.14 36.10 -8.80
CA ARG A 15 34.31 36.83 -9.79
C ARG A 15 34.58 36.40 -11.23
N ASN A 16 35.84 36.15 -11.58
CA ASN A 16 36.20 35.59 -12.89
C ASN A 16 35.65 34.16 -13.08
N TYR A 17 35.66 33.34 -12.02
CA TYR A 17 35.03 32.01 -12.05
C TYR A 17 33.51 32.10 -12.27
N VAL A 18 32.80 33.01 -11.59
CA VAL A 18 31.37 33.25 -11.81
C VAL A 18 31.10 33.62 -13.28
N ALA A 19 31.85 34.59 -13.82
CA ALA A 19 31.70 35.01 -15.21
C ALA A 19 31.99 33.88 -16.22
N ALA A 20 32.99 33.04 -15.93
CA ALA A 20 33.32 31.88 -16.76
C ALA A 20 32.20 30.82 -16.74
N VAL A 21 31.58 30.59 -15.57
CA VAL A 21 30.42 29.69 -15.44
C VAL A 21 29.21 30.26 -16.17
N ASP A 22 28.90 31.56 -16.03
CA ASP A 22 27.80 32.19 -16.77
C ASP A 22 28.02 32.08 -18.30
N LYS A 23 29.25 32.28 -18.77
CA LYS A 23 29.60 32.08 -20.19
C LYS A 23 29.44 30.63 -20.63
N ALA A 24 29.80 29.66 -19.78
CA ALA A 24 29.59 28.25 -20.07
C ALA A 24 28.10 27.89 -20.13
N LEU A 25 27.29 28.41 -19.19
CA LEU A 25 25.86 28.17 -19.11
C LEU A 25 25.07 28.71 -20.31
N LYS A 26 25.49 29.83 -20.91
CA LYS A 26 24.88 30.36 -22.15
C LYS A 26 24.91 29.36 -23.30
N ASN A 27 25.88 28.43 -23.36
CA ASN A 27 25.91 27.42 -24.43
C ASN A 27 24.69 26.48 -24.39
N PHE A 28 24.08 26.28 -23.22
CA PHE A 28 22.86 25.45 -23.09
C PHE A 28 21.60 26.14 -23.65
N GLU A 29 21.60 27.46 -23.81
CA GLU A 29 20.45 28.21 -24.34
C GLU A 29 20.36 28.14 -25.86
N TYR A 30 21.49 27.96 -26.54
CA TYR A 30 21.60 27.87 -27.99
C TYR A 30 21.74 26.43 -28.50
N SER A 31 21.55 25.43 -27.64
CA SER A 31 21.66 24.02 -28.01
C SER A 31 20.43 23.60 -28.81
N SER A 32 20.62 23.19 -30.05
CA SER A 32 19.56 22.66 -30.93
C SER A 32 19.57 21.14 -31.01
N GLU A 33 20.75 20.54 -30.86
CA GLU A 33 20.95 19.09 -30.94
C GLU A 33 21.51 18.51 -29.64
N TRP A 34 21.36 17.20 -29.45
CA TRP A 34 21.90 16.52 -28.28
C TRP A 34 23.44 16.60 -28.21
N ALA A 35 24.13 16.71 -29.35
CA ALA A 35 25.58 16.86 -29.41
C ALA A 35 26.04 18.21 -28.82
N ASP A 36 25.23 19.27 -28.97
CA ASP A 36 25.50 20.58 -28.38
C ASP A 36 25.50 20.52 -26.86
N LEU A 37 24.62 19.71 -26.27
CA LEU A 37 24.58 19.48 -24.83
C LEU A 37 25.88 18.82 -24.32
N ILE A 38 26.44 17.85 -25.06
CA ILE A 38 27.72 17.23 -24.70
C ILE A 38 28.85 18.27 -24.74
N SER A 39 28.87 19.11 -25.77
CA SER A 39 29.85 20.20 -25.89
C SER A 39 29.71 21.23 -24.76
N ALA A 40 28.47 21.63 -24.43
CA ALA A 40 28.17 22.56 -23.35
C ALA A 40 28.58 22.00 -21.98
N LEU A 41 28.27 20.73 -21.70
CA LEU A 41 28.73 20.01 -20.49
C LEU A 41 30.26 19.92 -20.46
N GLY A 42 30.92 19.61 -21.58
CA GLY A 42 32.38 19.56 -21.67
C GLY A 42 33.04 20.91 -21.34
N LYS A 43 32.50 22.02 -21.85
CA LYS A 43 32.94 23.38 -21.51
C LYS A 43 32.75 23.66 -20.02
N LEU A 44 31.59 23.30 -19.46
CA LEU A 44 31.30 23.47 -18.04
C LEU A 44 32.27 22.67 -17.16
N ASN A 45 32.53 21.40 -17.49
CA ASN A 45 33.49 20.54 -16.77
C ASN A 45 34.86 21.19 -16.67
N LYS A 46 35.37 21.72 -17.78
CA LYS A 46 36.67 22.40 -17.82
C LYS A 46 36.70 23.64 -16.91
N VAL A 47 35.64 24.44 -16.91
CA VAL A 47 35.55 25.63 -16.04
C VAL A 47 35.50 25.23 -14.55
N LEU A 48 34.72 24.20 -14.20
CA LEU A 48 34.63 23.70 -12.82
C LEU A 48 35.97 23.14 -12.33
N GLN A 49 36.62 22.28 -13.12
CA GLN A 49 37.89 21.66 -12.76
C GLN A 49 39.02 22.68 -12.58
N ASN A 50 39.13 23.67 -13.48
CA ASN A 50 40.14 24.71 -13.39
C ASN A 50 39.99 25.61 -12.15
N ASN A 51 38.81 25.60 -11.52
CA ASN A 51 38.47 26.41 -10.36
C ASN A 51 38.16 25.55 -9.12
N ALA A 52 38.54 24.26 -9.11
CA ALA A 52 38.24 23.31 -8.04
C ALA A 52 38.74 23.71 -6.64
N LYS A 53 39.69 24.65 -6.56
CA LYS A 53 40.13 25.28 -5.30
C LYS A 53 39.00 25.98 -4.54
N TYR A 54 37.95 26.42 -5.24
CA TYR A 54 36.77 27.01 -4.63
C TYR A 54 35.71 25.93 -4.40
N GLN A 55 35.43 25.63 -3.14
CA GLN A 55 34.39 24.64 -2.76
C GLN A 55 32.95 25.15 -2.99
N VAL A 56 32.78 26.44 -3.31
CA VAL A 56 31.47 27.05 -3.59
C VAL A 56 31.28 27.17 -5.11
N VAL A 57 30.48 26.26 -5.68
CA VAL A 57 30.12 26.29 -7.10
C VAL A 57 29.10 27.43 -7.34
N PRO A 58 29.44 28.43 -8.18
CA PRO A 58 28.53 29.53 -8.47
C PRO A 58 27.36 29.05 -9.33
N LYS A 59 26.22 29.74 -9.25
CA LYS A 59 25.01 29.43 -10.06
C LYS A 59 24.54 27.97 -9.92
N LYS A 60 24.80 27.34 -8.78
CA LYS A 60 24.46 25.92 -8.51
C LYS A 60 23.02 25.55 -8.87
N LEU A 61 22.06 26.44 -8.64
CA LEU A 61 20.65 26.21 -8.99
C LEU A 61 20.46 26.04 -10.50
N THR A 62 21.06 26.90 -11.30
CA THR A 62 20.98 26.84 -12.77
C THR A 62 21.71 25.61 -13.29
N ILE A 63 22.91 25.33 -12.75
CA ILE A 63 23.68 24.12 -13.09
C ILE A 63 22.85 22.87 -12.79
N GLY A 64 22.31 22.72 -11.58
CA GLY A 64 21.50 21.56 -11.19
C GLY A 64 20.29 21.36 -12.11
N LYS A 65 19.56 22.43 -12.46
CA LYS A 65 18.45 22.36 -13.42
C LYS A 65 18.90 21.88 -14.80
N ARG A 66 20.02 22.41 -15.34
CA ARG A 66 20.55 21.98 -16.63
C ARG A 66 21.02 20.52 -16.60
N LEU A 67 21.67 20.10 -15.52
CA LEU A 67 22.09 18.71 -15.36
C LEU A 67 20.89 17.76 -15.28
N ALA A 68 19.83 18.11 -14.56
CA ALA A 68 18.61 17.31 -14.53
C ALA A 68 17.95 17.20 -15.92
N GLN A 69 17.91 18.29 -16.69
CA GLN A 69 17.44 18.26 -18.08
C GLN A 69 18.29 17.33 -18.96
N CYS A 70 19.62 17.36 -18.79
CA CYS A 70 20.52 16.46 -19.52
C CYS A 70 20.34 14.98 -19.15
N LEU A 71 19.60 14.64 -18.09
CA LEU A 71 19.27 13.28 -17.69
C LEU A 71 17.85 12.86 -18.12
N HIS A 72 17.17 13.65 -18.95
CA HIS A 72 15.84 13.31 -19.45
C HIS A 72 15.88 11.98 -20.26
N PRO A 73 14.89 11.07 -20.08
CA PRO A 73 14.86 9.77 -20.75
C PRO A 73 14.94 9.83 -22.29
N ALA A 74 14.42 10.90 -22.89
CA ALA A 74 14.45 11.09 -24.35
C ALA A 74 15.83 11.45 -24.93
N LEU A 75 16.84 11.72 -24.08
CA LEU A 75 18.19 12.06 -24.52
C LEU A 75 19.07 10.80 -24.61
N PRO A 76 20.07 10.78 -25.52
CA PRO A 76 20.92 9.62 -25.71
C PRO A 76 21.90 9.42 -24.55
N SER A 77 22.34 8.18 -24.37
CA SER A 77 23.25 7.75 -23.30
C SER A 77 24.56 8.54 -23.23
N GLY A 78 25.05 9.06 -24.35
CA GLY A 78 26.23 9.95 -24.40
C GLY A 78 26.04 11.24 -23.60
N VAL A 79 24.86 11.86 -23.67
CA VAL A 79 24.51 13.05 -22.88
C VAL A 79 24.41 12.69 -21.41
N HIS A 80 23.74 11.56 -21.09
CA HIS A 80 23.63 11.09 -19.71
C HIS A 80 25.01 10.88 -19.07
N ARG A 81 25.90 10.14 -19.74
CA ARG A 81 27.27 9.88 -19.23
C ARG A 81 28.03 11.17 -18.99
N LYS A 82 27.95 12.14 -19.90
CA LYS A 82 28.62 13.43 -19.74
C LYS A 82 28.04 14.26 -18.59
N ALA A 83 26.72 14.19 -18.38
CA ALA A 83 26.08 14.82 -17.24
C ALA A 83 26.51 14.17 -15.91
N LEU A 84 26.58 12.83 -15.84
CA LEU A 84 27.06 12.10 -14.66
C LEU A 84 28.52 12.44 -14.33
N GLU A 85 29.40 12.59 -15.33
CA GLU A 85 30.77 13.10 -15.14
C GLU A 85 30.77 14.52 -14.54
N THR A 86 29.83 15.38 -14.97
CA THR A 86 29.68 16.73 -14.42
C THR A 86 29.24 16.69 -12.95
N TYR A 87 28.28 15.83 -12.60
CA TYR A 87 27.90 15.59 -11.20
C TYR A 87 29.10 15.13 -10.37
N GLU A 88 29.90 14.19 -10.87
CA GLU A 88 31.08 13.69 -10.19
C GLU A 88 32.08 14.82 -9.88
N ILE A 89 32.36 15.68 -10.87
CA ILE A 89 33.24 16.85 -10.69
C ILE A 89 32.70 17.77 -9.59
N ILE A 90 31.40 18.07 -9.63
CA ILE A 90 30.76 18.93 -8.62
C ILE A 90 30.88 18.30 -7.24
N PHE A 91 30.58 17.01 -7.08
CA PHE A 91 30.64 16.33 -5.80
C PHE A 91 32.06 16.28 -5.21
N LYS A 92 33.08 16.10 -6.05
CA LYS A 92 34.50 16.21 -5.65
C LYS A 92 34.85 17.62 -5.15
N ILE A 93 34.32 18.68 -5.77
CA ILE A 93 34.60 20.07 -5.42
C ILE A 93 33.89 20.47 -4.10
N ILE A 94 32.59 20.16 -3.97
CA ILE A 94 31.78 20.64 -2.84
C ILE A 94 31.95 19.77 -1.58
N GLY A 95 32.31 18.50 -1.75
CA GLY A 95 32.46 17.53 -0.67
C GLY A 95 31.14 17.14 0.02
N PRO A 96 31.19 16.16 0.94
CA PRO A 96 30.00 15.53 1.52
C PRO A 96 29.12 16.49 2.34
N LYS A 97 29.74 17.41 3.10
CA LYS A 97 29.00 18.37 3.94
C LYS A 97 28.11 19.31 3.14
N ARG A 98 28.59 19.78 1.97
CA ARG A 98 27.80 20.66 1.09
C ARG A 98 26.83 19.86 0.24
N LEU A 99 27.22 18.66 -0.20
CA LEU A 99 26.31 17.76 -0.89
C LEU A 99 25.07 17.45 -0.04
N ALA A 100 25.23 17.19 1.26
CA ALA A 100 24.09 16.99 2.16
C ALA A 100 23.16 18.22 2.24
N LYS A 101 23.70 19.45 2.22
CA LYS A 101 22.90 20.69 2.21
C LYS A 101 22.17 20.90 0.89
N ASP A 102 22.80 20.53 -0.21
CA ASP A 102 22.30 20.68 -1.57
C ASP A 102 21.70 19.39 -2.13
N LEU A 103 21.29 18.45 -1.26
CA LEU A 103 20.89 17.09 -1.62
C LEU A 103 19.78 17.12 -2.68
N PHE A 104 18.66 17.77 -2.37
CA PHE A 104 17.51 17.87 -3.29
C PHE A 104 17.83 18.50 -4.64
N LEU A 105 18.77 19.46 -4.66
CA LEU A 105 19.17 20.15 -5.89
C LEU A 105 19.84 19.19 -6.89
N TYR A 106 20.74 18.34 -6.40
CA TYR A 106 21.48 17.42 -7.28
C TYR A 106 20.78 16.06 -7.43
N SER A 107 19.92 15.69 -6.50
CA SER A 107 19.16 14.43 -6.56
C SER A 107 18.01 14.46 -7.57
N SER A 108 17.42 15.63 -7.86
CA SER A 108 16.22 15.75 -8.69
C SER A 108 16.36 15.16 -10.09
N GLY A 109 17.56 15.20 -10.68
CA GLY A 109 17.85 14.57 -11.97
C GLY A 109 18.37 13.14 -11.86
N LEU A 110 19.06 12.80 -10.78
CA LEU A 110 19.72 11.51 -10.62
C LEU A 110 18.73 10.40 -10.28
N PHE A 111 17.82 10.63 -9.32
CA PHE A 111 16.93 9.58 -8.82
C PHE A 111 16.02 8.99 -9.91
N PRO A 112 15.40 9.77 -10.82
CA PRO A 112 14.54 9.20 -11.86
C PRO A 112 15.29 8.48 -13.00
N LEU A 113 16.63 8.55 -13.03
CA LEU A 113 17.40 8.11 -14.20
C LEU A 113 17.48 6.58 -14.33
N LEU A 114 17.62 5.84 -13.21
CA LEU A 114 18.02 4.43 -13.25
C LEU A 114 17.06 3.54 -14.05
N SER A 115 15.74 3.74 -13.91
CA SER A 115 14.72 2.96 -14.60
C SER A 115 14.74 3.13 -16.12
N ASN A 116 15.16 4.31 -16.58
CA ASN A 116 15.15 4.68 -18.00
C ASN A 116 16.56 4.70 -18.63
N ALA A 117 17.60 4.43 -17.84
CA ALA A 117 18.99 4.51 -18.25
C ALA A 117 19.36 3.35 -19.17
N ALA A 118 20.14 3.65 -20.22
CA ALA A 118 20.79 2.62 -21.02
C ALA A 118 21.74 1.77 -20.16
N MET A 119 21.98 0.52 -20.57
CA MET A 119 22.84 -0.43 -19.85
C MET A 119 24.22 0.17 -19.53
N SER A 120 24.81 0.93 -20.46
CA SER A 120 26.12 1.57 -20.24
C SER A 120 26.12 2.73 -19.23
N VAL A 121 24.94 3.26 -18.86
CA VAL A 121 24.78 4.39 -17.93
C VAL A 121 24.54 3.90 -16.50
N LYS A 122 23.81 2.78 -16.33
CA LYS A 122 23.45 2.22 -15.01
C LYS A 122 24.68 2.01 -14.09
N PRO A 123 25.82 1.42 -14.54
CA PRO A 123 26.99 1.24 -13.68
C PRO A 123 27.61 2.55 -13.18
N VAL A 124 27.58 3.60 -14.02
CA VAL A 124 28.12 4.92 -13.70
C VAL A 124 27.25 5.61 -12.66
N LEU A 125 25.92 5.51 -12.82
CA LEU A 125 24.97 6.06 -11.86
C LEU A 125 25.07 5.36 -10.49
N LEU A 126 25.10 4.03 -10.47
CA LEU A 126 25.29 3.27 -9.23
C LEU A 126 26.63 3.64 -8.54
N GLY A 127 27.69 3.84 -9.32
CA GLY A 127 28.98 4.30 -8.80
C GLY A 127 28.92 5.69 -8.13
N LEU A 128 28.09 6.60 -8.66
CA LEU A 128 27.85 7.90 -8.01
C LEU A 128 27.13 7.74 -6.65
N TYR A 129 26.12 6.86 -6.58
CA TYR A 129 25.43 6.61 -5.32
C TYR A 129 26.36 5.98 -4.27
N GLU A 130 27.14 4.98 -4.66
CA GLU A 130 28.14 4.32 -3.80
C GLU A 130 29.22 5.28 -3.31
N THR A 131 29.71 6.17 -4.17
CA THR A 131 30.86 7.03 -3.87
C THR A 131 30.46 8.30 -3.12
N TYR A 132 29.29 8.87 -3.39
CA TYR A 132 28.91 10.20 -2.90
C TYR A 132 27.66 10.24 -2.02
N TYR A 133 26.68 9.36 -2.24
CA TYR A 133 25.45 9.34 -1.43
C TYR A 133 25.58 8.44 -0.21
N LEU A 134 26.12 7.23 -0.38
CA LEU A 134 26.30 6.28 0.72
C LEU A 134 27.15 6.86 1.88
N PRO A 135 28.27 7.57 1.64
CA PRO A 135 29.07 8.17 2.71
C PRO A 135 28.39 9.33 3.45
N LEU A 136 27.24 9.84 2.98
CA LEU A 136 26.48 10.86 3.71
C LEU A 136 25.89 10.30 5.01
N GLY A 137 25.71 8.98 5.11
CA GLY A 137 25.15 8.30 6.28
C GLY A 137 23.84 8.96 6.74
N LYS A 138 23.74 9.26 8.05
CA LYS A 138 22.53 9.87 8.63
C LYS A 138 22.11 11.20 8.00
N THR A 139 23.00 11.94 7.34
CA THR A 139 22.65 13.20 6.65
C THR A 139 21.89 12.99 5.34
N LEU A 140 21.80 11.74 4.85
CA LEU A 140 21.00 11.35 3.69
C LEU A 140 19.50 11.26 3.99
N LYS A 141 19.09 11.13 5.26
CA LYS A 141 17.69 10.91 5.69
C LYS A 141 16.67 11.81 4.97
N PRO A 142 16.88 13.13 4.79
CA PRO A 142 15.91 13.99 4.11
C PRO A 142 15.61 13.61 2.65
N GLY A 143 16.58 13.00 1.95
CA GLY A 143 16.43 12.56 0.56
C GLY A 143 16.32 11.04 0.41
N LEU A 144 16.21 10.30 1.52
CA LEU A 144 16.30 8.84 1.52
C LEU A 144 15.18 8.19 0.72
N GLN A 145 13.92 8.57 0.93
CA GLN A 145 12.80 8.04 0.16
C GLN A 145 12.97 8.27 -1.35
N GLY A 146 13.45 9.46 -1.74
CA GLY A 146 13.77 9.73 -3.14
C GLY A 146 14.85 8.82 -3.70
N LEU A 147 15.92 8.58 -2.92
CA LEU A 147 17.00 7.67 -3.31
C LEU A 147 16.47 6.25 -3.47
N LEU A 148 15.68 5.76 -2.51
CA LEU A 148 15.10 4.41 -2.56
C LEU A 148 14.20 4.25 -3.79
N THR A 149 13.30 5.19 -4.05
CA THR A 149 12.46 5.19 -5.26
C THR A 149 13.31 5.18 -6.54
N GLY A 150 14.46 5.86 -6.55
CA GLY A 150 15.37 5.88 -7.69
C GLY A 150 16.24 4.64 -7.85
N VAL A 151 16.54 3.92 -6.77
CA VAL A 151 17.48 2.77 -6.76
C VAL A 151 16.75 1.43 -6.86
N LEU A 152 15.56 1.30 -6.27
CA LEU A 152 14.75 0.07 -6.28
C LEU A 152 14.50 -0.53 -7.67
N PRO A 153 14.34 0.24 -8.77
CA PRO A 153 14.26 -0.34 -10.11
C PRO A 153 15.47 -1.19 -10.52
N GLY A 154 16.61 -1.06 -9.85
CA GLY A 154 17.78 -1.93 -10.07
C GLY A 154 17.63 -3.36 -9.52
N LEU A 155 16.60 -3.62 -8.70
CA LEU A 155 16.24 -4.96 -8.19
C LEU A 155 15.26 -5.72 -9.11
N GLU A 156 15.29 -5.43 -10.40
CA GLU A 156 14.55 -6.20 -11.39
C GLU A 156 15.13 -7.62 -11.50
N GLU A 157 14.28 -8.64 -11.37
CA GLU A 157 14.70 -10.05 -11.45
C GLU A 157 15.41 -10.35 -12.77
N GLY A 158 16.57 -11.02 -12.71
CA GLY A 158 17.40 -11.33 -13.88
C GLY A 158 18.29 -10.18 -14.37
N SER A 159 18.25 -9.01 -13.72
CA SER A 159 19.16 -7.90 -14.04
C SER A 159 20.59 -8.21 -13.61
N GLU A 160 21.57 -7.91 -14.48
CA GLU A 160 23.00 -8.00 -14.14
C GLU A 160 23.42 -7.02 -13.03
N TYR A 161 22.57 -6.03 -12.72
CA TYR A 161 22.81 -5.05 -11.66
C TYR A 161 22.11 -5.40 -10.35
N TYR A 162 21.39 -6.52 -10.28
CA TYR A 162 20.58 -6.90 -9.12
C TYR A 162 21.43 -6.97 -7.84
N ASP A 163 22.48 -7.80 -7.85
CA ASP A 163 23.32 -8.03 -6.66
C ASP A 163 24.03 -6.75 -6.18
N ARG A 164 24.50 -5.94 -7.14
CA ARG A 164 25.14 -4.65 -6.84
C ARG A 164 24.16 -3.67 -6.21
N THR A 165 22.94 -3.60 -6.75
CA THR A 165 21.86 -2.75 -6.22
C THR A 165 21.43 -3.21 -4.84
N ASN A 166 21.27 -4.52 -4.64
CA ASN A 166 20.93 -5.10 -3.35
C ASN A 166 21.98 -4.75 -2.28
N THR A 167 23.26 -4.96 -2.61
CA THR A 167 24.40 -4.63 -1.73
C THR A 167 24.44 -3.14 -1.39
N LEU A 168 24.16 -2.27 -2.37
CA LEU A 168 24.08 -0.83 -2.13
C LEU A 168 22.97 -0.50 -1.12
N LEU A 169 21.77 -1.07 -1.28
CA LEU A 169 20.65 -0.83 -0.38
C LEU A 169 20.91 -1.34 1.05
N GLU A 170 21.53 -2.51 1.21
CA GLU A 170 21.97 -3.01 2.52
C GLU A 170 22.94 -2.04 3.22
N LYS A 171 23.93 -1.54 2.47
CA LYS A 171 24.90 -0.55 2.98
C LYS A 171 24.22 0.76 3.35
N VAL A 172 23.26 1.23 2.54
CA VAL A 172 22.48 2.42 2.85
C VAL A 172 21.66 2.20 4.12
N ALA A 173 21.00 1.04 4.27
CA ALA A 173 20.23 0.69 5.47
C ALA A 173 21.10 0.71 6.74
N ALA A 174 22.32 0.17 6.67
CA ALA A 174 23.28 0.24 7.77
C ALA A 174 23.74 1.69 8.06
N ALA A 175 23.99 2.50 7.02
CA ALA A 175 24.54 3.85 7.16
C ALA A 175 23.53 4.90 7.69
N VAL A 176 22.24 4.74 7.39
CA VAL A 176 21.17 5.66 7.80
C VAL A 176 20.40 5.22 9.05
N GLU A 177 20.72 4.04 9.58
CA GLU A 177 19.94 3.25 10.55
C GLU A 177 18.76 2.52 9.91
N GLN A 178 18.62 1.23 10.25
CA GLN A 178 17.65 0.33 9.62
C GLN A 178 16.20 0.82 9.76
N SER A 179 15.79 1.27 10.95
CA SER A 179 14.42 1.77 11.16
C SER A 179 14.10 2.99 10.27
N ALA A 180 15.04 3.91 10.08
CA ALA A 180 14.86 5.05 9.17
C ALA A 180 14.81 4.61 7.69
N PHE A 181 15.61 3.61 7.33
CA PHE A 181 15.59 3.01 6.00
C PHE A 181 14.23 2.38 5.68
N TYR A 182 13.73 1.50 6.55
CA TYR A 182 12.45 0.82 6.31
C TYR A 182 11.28 1.81 6.32
N SER A 183 11.31 2.86 7.15
CA SER A 183 10.31 3.93 7.11
C SER A 183 10.25 4.62 5.75
N ALA A 184 11.42 4.98 5.20
CA ALA A 184 11.50 5.57 3.87
C ALA A 184 11.11 4.57 2.77
N LEU A 185 11.43 3.28 2.94
CA LEU A 185 11.05 2.22 2.01
C LEU A 185 9.53 2.05 1.94
N TRP A 186 8.84 2.03 3.07
CA TRP A 186 7.38 2.00 3.11
C TRP A 186 6.76 3.22 2.43
N GLY A 187 7.34 4.42 2.62
CA GLY A 187 6.96 5.62 1.88
C GLY A 187 7.11 5.46 0.36
N SER A 188 8.21 4.86 -0.11
CA SER A 188 8.43 4.55 -1.54
C SER A 188 7.41 3.53 -2.08
N ILE A 189 7.14 2.46 -1.33
CA ILE A 189 6.17 1.41 -1.68
C ILE A 189 4.74 1.96 -1.77
N LEU A 190 4.37 2.85 -0.83
CA LEU A 190 3.06 3.51 -0.84
C LEU A 190 2.90 4.42 -2.07
N THR A 191 3.86 5.31 -2.29
CA THR A 191 3.72 6.42 -3.26
C THR A 191 3.99 6.05 -4.72
N SER A 192 4.71 4.96 -5.00
CA SER A 192 5.12 4.61 -6.36
C SER A 192 4.84 3.14 -6.72
N PRO A 193 3.88 2.86 -7.62
CA PRO A 193 3.59 1.50 -8.07
C PRO A 193 4.79 0.79 -8.72
N ALA A 194 5.61 1.54 -9.45
CA ALA A 194 6.76 0.98 -10.18
C ALA A 194 7.84 0.39 -9.27
N VAL A 195 7.93 0.85 -8.00
CA VAL A 195 8.93 0.37 -7.04
C VAL A 195 8.35 -0.57 -5.99
N ARG A 196 7.03 -0.80 -6.03
CA ARG A 196 6.31 -1.57 -5.04
C ARG A 196 6.74 -3.03 -5.01
N LEU A 197 6.83 -3.68 -6.17
CA LEU A 197 7.32 -5.05 -6.29
C LEU A 197 8.77 -5.19 -5.78
N PRO A 198 9.77 -4.46 -6.33
CA PRO A 198 11.15 -4.59 -5.84
C PRO A 198 11.29 -4.19 -4.38
N GLY A 199 10.49 -3.23 -3.89
CA GLY A 199 10.48 -2.84 -2.48
C GLY A 199 10.01 -3.97 -1.56
N VAL A 200 8.83 -4.56 -1.82
CA VAL A 200 8.31 -5.68 -1.02
C VAL A 200 9.22 -6.90 -1.13
N SER A 201 9.74 -7.20 -2.33
CA SER A 201 10.70 -8.29 -2.53
C SER A 201 12.00 -8.07 -1.76
N PHE A 202 12.50 -6.84 -1.67
CA PHE A 202 13.66 -6.50 -0.83
C PHE A 202 13.38 -6.81 0.64
N VAL A 203 12.22 -6.38 1.17
CA VAL A 203 11.84 -6.70 2.56
C VAL A 203 11.83 -8.22 2.78
N LEU A 204 11.17 -8.98 1.90
CA LEU A 204 11.10 -10.44 1.99
C LEU A 204 12.46 -11.14 1.93
N LEU A 205 13.37 -10.63 1.10
CA LEU A 205 14.71 -11.18 0.93
C LEU A 205 15.56 -10.99 2.19
N HIS A 206 15.40 -9.86 2.87
CA HIS A 206 16.20 -9.46 4.03
C HIS A 206 15.57 -9.82 5.38
N LEU A 207 14.34 -10.32 5.37
CA LEU A 207 13.71 -10.89 6.56
C LEU A 207 14.39 -12.19 6.96
N ASN A 208 14.82 -12.26 8.22
CA ASN A 208 15.36 -13.50 8.77
C ASN A 208 14.22 -14.38 9.27
N ARG A 209 13.84 -15.37 8.46
CA ARG A 209 12.76 -16.33 8.78
C ARG A 209 13.01 -17.21 10.01
N LYS A 210 14.23 -17.22 10.54
CA LYS A 210 14.59 -17.96 11.76
C LYS A 210 14.40 -17.14 13.03
N LEU A 211 14.30 -15.81 12.90
CA LEU A 211 14.11 -14.91 14.02
C LEU A 211 12.63 -14.56 14.16
N SER A 212 12.22 -14.23 15.39
CA SER A 212 10.90 -13.67 15.63
C SER A 212 10.80 -12.26 15.03
N MET A 213 9.58 -11.74 14.87
CA MET A 213 9.40 -10.33 14.47
C MET A 213 9.86 -9.36 15.56
N GLU A 214 9.80 -9.75 16.84
CA GLU A 214 10.28 -8.95 17.98
C GLU A 214 11.80 -8.66 17.87
N ASP A 215 12.57 -9.63 17.36
CA ASP A 215 14.02 -9.49 17.16
C ASP A 215 14.40 -8.66 15.92
N GLN A 216 13.43 -8.36 15.04
CA GLN A 216 13.64 -7.62 13.79
C GLN A 216 12.60 -6.52 13.56
N LEU A 217 12.11 -5.91 14.64
CA LEU A 217 11.10 -4.85 14.62
C LEU A 217 11.48 -3.64 13.75
N PHE A 218 12.78 -3.41 13.51
CA PHE A 218 13.25 -2.34 12.63
C PHE A 218 12.66 -2.41 11.22
N VAL A 219 12.22 -3.58 10.75
CA VAL A 219 11.56 -3.78 9.44
C VAL A 219 10.23 -3.03 9.35
N MET A 220 9.56 -2.82 10.48
CA MET A 220 8.30 -2.07 10.56
C MET A 220 8.51 -0.56 10.34
N GLY A 221 9.76 -0.08 10.44
CA GLY A 221 10.07 1.34 10.43
C GLY A 221 9.74 2.02 11.77
N SER A 222 9.64 3.34 11.75
CA SER A 222 9.28 4.18 12.89
C SER A 222 7.82 4.66 12.83
N ASP A 223 7.17 4.52 11.68
CA ASP A 223 5.78 4.92 11.44
C ASP A 223 4.97 3.70 10.99
N ILE A 224 4.23 3.13 11.95
CA ILE A 224 3.43 1.93 11.74
C ILE A 224 2.23 2.24 10.83
N GLU A 225 1.64 3.42 10.95
CA GLU A 225 0.48 3.81 10.13
C GLU A 225 0.86 3.87 8.65
N LEU A 226 2.02 4.48 8.34
CA LEU A 226 2.58 4.52 6.99
C LEU A 226 2.82 3.11 6.44
N MET A 227 3.40 2.21 7.25
CA MET A 227 3.67 0.84 6.84
C MET A 227 2.37 0.07 6.58
N VAL A 228 1.38 0.17 7.47
CA VAL A 228 0.06 -0.45 7.31
C VAL A 228 -0.59 0.03 6.01
N GLU A 229 -0.54 1.34 5.74
CA GLU A 229 -1.09 1.91 4.50
C GLU A 229 -0.36 1.42 3.25
N ALA A 230 0.96 1.32 3.30
CA ALA A 230 1.77 0.77 2.21
C ALA A 230 1.42 -0.70 1.93
N VAL A 231 1.24 -1.52 2.98
CA VAL A 231 0.83 -2.93 2.87
C VAL A 231 -0.59 -3.06 2.31
N CYS A 232 -1.55 -2.28 2.83
CA CYS A 232 -2.92 -2.25 2.34
C CYS A 232 -3.00 -1.85 0.86
N THR A 233 -2.25 -0.83 0.46
CA THR A 233 -2.18 -0.39 -0.94
C THR A 233 -1.55 -1.47 -1.83
N SER A 234 -0.52 -2.17 -1.32
CA SER A 234 0.20 -3.20 -2.08
C SER A 234 -0.58 -4.49 -2.27
N VAL A 235 -1.35 -4.92 -1.28
CA VAL A 235 -2.19 -6.11 -1.43
C VAL A 235 -3.37 -5.89 -2.39
N GLN A 236 -3.71 -4.62 -2.68
CA GLN A 236 -4.73 -4.22 -3.66
C GLN A 236 -4.14 -3.79 -5.02
N ASP A 237 -2.83 -3.90 -5.20
CA ASP A 237 -2.12 -3.45 -6.41
C ASP A 237 -2.65 -4.09 -7.71
N SER A 238 -2.56 -3.38 -8.84
CA SER A 238 -2.98 -3.90 -10.15
C SER A 238 -2.18 -5.15 -10.58
N SER A 239 -0.92 -5.26 -10.20
CA SER A 239 -0.04 -6.41 -10.46
C SER A 239 -0.26 -7.56 -9.48
N VAL A 240 -0.58 -8.74 -10.02
CA VAL A 240 -0.69 -9.99 -9.23
C VAL A 240 0.62 -10.34 -8.52
N LEU A 241 1.78 -9.99 -9.10
CA LEU A 241 3.07 -10.27 -8.47
C LEU A 241 3.27 -9.46 -7.18
N VAL A 242 2.87 -8.18 -7.19
CA VAL A 242 2.91 -7.33 -6.00
C VAL A 242 1.99 -7.89 -4.92
N GLN A 243 0.75 -8.27 -5.28
CA GLN A 243 -0.20 -8.84 -4.33
C GLN A 243 0.32 -10.15 -3.73
N ARG A 244 0.93 -11.03 -4.54
CA ARG A 244 1.54 -12.29 -4.07
C ARG A 244 2.66 -12.03 -3.05
N SER A 245 3.64 -11.18 -3.39
CA SER A 245 4.73 -10.85 -2.49
C SER A 245 4.23 -10.15 -1.23
N THR A 246 3.20 -9.29 -1.34
CA THR A 246 2.62 -8.62 -0.17
C THR A 246 1.89 -9.61 0.74
N LEU A 247 1.16 -10.59 0.19
CA LEU A 247 0.56 -11.65 1.00
C LEU A 247 1.61 -12.54 1.67
N ASP A 248 2.74 -12.80 1.01
CA ASP A 248 3.87 -13.53 1.61
C ASP A 248 4.47 -12.76 2.79
N LEU A 249 4.56 -11.43 2.65
CA LEU A 249 4.97 -10.53 3.74
C LEU A 249 3.95 -10.54 4.87
N ILE A 250 2.65 -10.44 4.56
CA ILE A 250 1.57 -10.43 5.55
C ILE A 250 1.57 -11.73 6.36
N LEU A 251 1.68 -12.87 5.67
CA LEU A 251 1.68 -14.19 6.30
C LEU A 251 2.84 -14.35 7.29
N PHE A 252 4.01 -13.78 6.98
CA PHE A 252 5.19 -13.87 7.84
C PHE A 252 5.19 -12.82 8.97
N CYS A 253 4.94 -11.55 8.64
CA CYS A 253 5.10 -10.44 9.59
C CYS A 253 3.87 -10.23 10.49
N PHE A 254 2.69 -10.63 10.05
CA PHE A 254 1.42 -10.33 10.72
C PHE A 254 0.57 -11.59 10.99
N PRO A 255 1.10 -12.68 11.56
CA PRO A 255 0.27 -13.82 11.89
C PRO A 255 -0.71 -13.44 13.03
N PHE A 256 -1.97 -13.83 12.90
CA PHE A 256 -3.05 -13.45 13.84
C PHE A 256 -2.82 -13.86 15.31
N HIS A 257 -2.02 -14.91 15.54
CA HIS A 257 -1.68 -15.37 16.89
C HIS A 257 -0.55 -14.54 17.54
N MET A 258 0.03 -13.58 16.83
CA MET A 258 1.03 -12.63 17.34
C MET A 258 0.49 -11.21 17.39
N SER A 259 0.98 -10.42 18.35
CA SER A 259 0.58 -9.02 18.59
C SER A 259 1.55 -8.02 17.94
N GLN A 260 1.93 -8.23 16.67
CA GLN A 260 2.88 -7.36 15.95
C GLN A 260 2.28 -6.01 15.52
N ALA A 261 0.95 -5.95 15.38
CA ALA A 261 0.22 -4.74 15.08
C ALA A 261 -1.00 -4.62 15.99
N THR A 262 -1.53 -3.40 16.11
CA THR A 262 -2.74 -3.19 16.88
C THR A 262 -3.93 -3.90 16.22
N ARG A 263 -4.96 -4.23 17.00
CA ARG A 263 -6.17 -4.83 16.47
C ARG A 263 -6.82 -4.02 15.34
N PRO A 264 -6.96 -2.69 15.43
CA PRO A 264 -7.43 -1.86 14.30
C PRO A 264 -6.58 -2.00 13.03
N ASP A 265 -5.25 -2.02 13.16
CA ASP A 265 -4.34 -2.15 12.02
C ASP A 265 -4.48 -3.53 11.35
N MET A 266 -4.59 -4.59 12.15
CA MET A 266 -4.84 -5.94 11.65
C MET A 266 -6.17 -6.03 10.89
N ILE A 267 -7.22 -5.37 11.38
CA ILE A 267 -8.50 -5.29 10.68
C ILE A 267 -8.36 -4.52 9.36
N ARG A 268 -7.57 -3.43 9.33
CA ARG A 268 -7.30 -2.65 8.10
C ARG A 268 -6.55 -3.49 7.06
N ILE A 269 -5.49 -4.21 7.47
CA ILE A 269 -4.73 -5.13 6.59
C ILE A 269 -5.64 -6.24 6.08
N LEU A 270 -6.40 -6.90 6.97
CA LEU A 270 -7.30 -7.99 6.58
C LEU A 270 -8.40 -7.50 5.64
N SER A 271 -9.02 -6.35 5.93
CA SER A 271 -10.03 -5.74 5.04
C SER A 271 -9.46 -5.50 3.64
N ALA A 272 -8.21 -5.02 3.57
CA ALA A 272 -7.55 -4.79 2.29
C ALA A 272 -7.26 -6.12 1.56
N ALA A 273 -6.76 -7.13 2.27
CA ALA A 273 -6.40 -8.44 1.73
C ALA A 273 -7.61 -9.25 1.25
N LEU A 274 -8.79 -9.10 1.88
CA LEU A 274 -10.01 -9.79 1.47
C LEU A 274 -10.45 -9.45 0.04
N HIS A 275 -10.10 -8.26 -0.46
CA HIS A 275 -10.43 -7.87 -1.83
C HIS A 275 -9.74 -8.75 -2.88
N VAL A 276 -8.67 -9.44 -2.50
CA VAL A 276 -7.92 -10.29 -3.41
C VAL A 276 -8.75 -11.47 -3.94
N VAL A 277 -9.72 -11.98 -3.17
CA VAL A 277 -10.57 -13.10 -3.61
C VAL A 277 -11.37 -12.78 -4.88
N LEU A 278 -11.64 -11.49 -5.10
CA LEU A 278 -12.39 -11.00 -6.25
C LEU A 278 -11.64 -11.20 -7.58
N ARG A 279 -10.31 -11.38 -7.55
CA ARG A 279 -9.50 -11.66 -8.74
C ARG A 279 -9.63 -13.10 -9.24
N ARG A 280 -10.13 -14.02 -8.41
CA ARG A 280 -10.23 -15.45 -8.72
C ARG A 280 -8.87 -16.10 -9.07
N ASP A 281 -7.79 -15.58 -8.49
CA ASP A 281 -6.45 -16.17 -8.64
C ASP A 281 -6.19 -17.18 -7.51
N MET A 282 -5.93 -18.43 -7.88
CA MET A 282 -5.75 -19.52 -6.92
C MET A 282 -4.50 -19.36 -6.03
N SER A 283 -3.43 -18.77 -6.58
CA SER A 283 -2.17 -18.56 -5.86
C SER A 283 -2.34 -17.50 -4.77
N LEU A 284 -3.12 -16.48 -5.04
CA LEU A 284 -3.49 -15.44 -4.08
C LEU A 284 -4.45 -15.99 -3.00
N ASN A 285 -5.54 -16.65 -3.42
CA ASN A 285 -6.52 -17.24 -2.52
C ASN A 285 -5.86 -18.21 -1.54
N ARG A 286 -4.94 -19.06 -2.03
CA ARG A 286 -4.18 -20.00 -1.18
C ARG A 286 -3.41 -19.29 -0.07
N ARG A 287 -2.78 -18.14 -0.34
CA ARG A 287 -2.02 -17.37 0.66
C ARG A 287 -2.92 -16.70 1.69
N LEU A 288 -4.01 -16.09 1.24
CA LEU A 288 -5.00 -15.48 2.13
C LEU A 288 -5.60 -16.53 3.08
N TYR A 289 -5.99 -17.70 2.55
CA TYR A 289 -6.53 -18.78 3.38
C TYR A 289 -5.47 -19.39 4.30
N ALA A 290 -4.23 -19.55 3.84
CA ALA A 290 -3.13 -20.00 4.72
C ALA A 290 -2.96 -19.03 5.90
N TRP A 291 -3.01 -17.73 5.66
CA TRP A 291 -2.92 -16.71 6.71
C TRP A 291 -4.09 -16.79 7.72
N LEU A 292 -5.34 -16.92 7.23
CA LEU A 292 -6.53 -17.02 8.07
C LEU A 292 -6.60 -18.33 8.89
N LEU A 293 -6.04 -19.42 8.37
CA LEU A 293 -6.12 -20.76 8.97
C LEU A 293 -4.84 -21.18 9.70
N GLY A 294 -3.80 -20.34 9.71
CA GLY A 294 -2.57 -20.60 10.48
C GLY A 294 -1.62 -21.60 9.82
N PHE A 295 -1.56 -21.58 8.49
CA PHE A 295 -0.61 -22.34 7.68
C PHE A 295 0.46 -21.43 7.05
N ASP A 296 1.58 -22.04 6.66
CA ASP A 296 2.57 -21.43 5.78
C ASP A 296 2.22 -21.65 4.30
N ASN A 297 3.01 -21.03 3.42
CA ASN A 297 2.86 -21.16 1.96
C ASN A 297 3.09 -22.56 1.40
N ASN A 298 3.63 -23.50 2.18
CA ASN A 298 3.85 -24.88 1.80
C ASN A 298 2.81 -25.82 2.44
N GLY A 299 1.87 -25.30 3.24
CA GLY A 299 0.88 -26.07 3.98
C GLY A 299 1.39 -26.60 5.32
N GLY A 300 2.57 -26.16 5.78
CA GLY A 300 3.05 -26.41 7.13
C GLY A 300 2.31 -25.58 8.17
N VAL A 301 2.21 -26.08 9.40
CA VAL A 301 1.55 -25.38 10.51
C VAL A 301 2.45 -24.24 11.02
N ALA A 302 1.96 -23.00 10.96
CA ALA A 302 2.69 -21.78 11.31
C ALA A 302 2.30 -21.18 12.68
N GLY A 303 1.36 -21.79 13.41
CA GLY A 303 0.85 -21.30 14.70
C GLY A 303 1.15 -22.21 15.91
N PRO A 304 0.67 -21.82 17.11
CA PRO A 304 0.82 -22.61 18.32
C PRO A 304 0.25 -24.02 18.13
N ARG A 305 1.09 -25.04 18.28
CA ARG A 305 0.66 -26.44 18.14
C ARG A 305 0.05 -26.92 19.44
N SER A 306 -1.21 -27.39 19.39
CA SER A 306 -1.73 -28.20 20.49
C SER A 306 -1.20 -29.61 20.35
N THR A 307 -0.66 -30.17 21.42
CA THR A 307 -0.15 -31.56 21.48
C THR A 307 -1.23 -32.62 21.25
N ARG A 308 -2.52 -32.23 21.18
CA ARG A 308 -3.67 -33.09 20.91
C ARG A 308 -4.11 -33.15 19.44
N GLN A 309 -3.49 -32.38 18.55
CA GLN A 309 -4.00 -32.17 17.18
C GLN A 309 -3.14 -32.90 16.16
N SER A 310 -3.67 -34.01 15.62
CA SER A 310 -3.01 -34.81 14.58
C SER A 310 -3.56 -34.53 13.17
N ASN A 311 -4.74 -33.91 13.03
CA ASN A 311 -5.36 -33.60 11.73
C ASN A 311 -5.21 -32.10 11.36
N PRO A 312 -4.73 -31.77 10.14
CA PRO A 312 -4.69 -30.39 9.63
C PRO A 312 -6.03 -29.63 9.67
N GLU A 313 -7.17 -30.30 9.46
CA GLU A 313 -8.49 -29.66 9.44
C GLU A 313 -8.94 -29.19 10.83
N GLU A 314 -8.66 -29.98 11.87
CA GLU A 314 -8.93 -29.62 13.26
C GLU A 314 -8.06 -28.43 13.69
N HIS A 315 -6.79 -28.42 13.26
CA HIS A 315 -5.89 -27.28 13.47
C HIS A 315 -6.44 -26.01 12.82
N ALA A 316 -6.85 -26.08 11.55
CA ALA A 316 -7.41 -24.95 10.81
C ALA A 316 -8.63 -24.36 11.52
N THR A 317 -9.56 -25.22 11.92
CA THR A 317 -10.79 -24.83 12.63
C THR A 317 -10.48 -24.20 13.98
N HIS A 318 -9.57 -24.79 14.76
CA HIS A 318 -9.18 -24.25 16.06
C HIS A 318 -8.46 -22.91 15.94
N TYR A 319 -7.48 -22.81 15.02
CA TYR A 319 -6.73 -21.58 14.78
C TYR A 319 -7.66 -20.45 14.35
N PHE A 320 -8.53 -20.73 13.39
CA PHE A 320 -9.48 -19.75 12.88
C PHE A 320 -10.39 -19.22 14.00
N ASN A 321 -11.02 -20.10 14.78
CA ASN A 321 -11.92 -19.70 15.86
C ASN A 321 -11.20 -18.96 17.00
N SER A 322 -9.92 -19.30 17.26
CA SER A 322 -9.16 -18.70 18.36
C SER A 322 -8.58 -17.32 18.01
N PHE A 323 -8.12 -17.13 16.77
CA PHE A 323 -7.31 -15.95 16.41
C PHE A 323 -7.90 -15.11 15.27
N SER A 324 -8.52 -15.74 14.27
CA SER A 324 -8.85 -15.07 13.01
C SER A 324 -10.33 -14.64 12.92
N LYS A 325 -11.26 -15.43 13.50
CA LYS A 325 -12.71 -15.29 13.32
C LYS A 325 -13.21 -13.89 13.65
N ASP A 326 -12.90 -13.40 14.85
CA ASP A 326 -13.38 -12.10 15.32
C ASP A 326 -12.88 -10.94 14.44
N LEU A 327 -11.62 -11.00 14.00
CA LEU A 327 -11.03 -10.01 13.10
C LEU A 327 -11.65 -10.06 11.71
N LEU A 328 -11.92 -11.27 11.19
CA LEU A 328 -12.58 -11.46 9.91
C LEU A 328 -14.02 -10.92 9.94
N VAL A 329 -14.78 -11.16 11.00
CA VAL A 329 -16.12 -10.59 11.19
C VAL A 329 -16.05 -9.07 11.19
N GLN A 330 -15.15 -8.46 11.97
CA GLN A 330 -14.98 -7.00 12.02
C GLN A 330 -14.56 -6.42 10.67
N ALA A 331 -13.65 -7.07 9.95
CA ALA A 331 -13.23 -6.66 8.61
C ALA A 331 -14.40 -6.72 7.62
N MET A 332 -15.15 -7.82 7.60
CA MET A 332 -16.33 -7.97 6.73
C MET A 332 -17.43 -6.96 7.05
N VAL A 333 -17.73 -6.72 8.34
CA VAL A 333 -18.66 -5.67 8.76
C VAL A 333 -18.17 -4.28 8.33
N GLY A 334 -16.87 -4.00 8.47
CA GLY A 334 -16.26 -2.74 8.00
C GLY A 334 -16.38 -2.54 6.49
N ILE A 335 -16.19 -3.62 5.70
CA ILE A 335 -16.38 -3.62 4.25
C ILE A 335 -17.86 -3.37 3.90
N LEU A 336 -18.79 -4.06 4.56
CA LEU A 336 -20.25 -3.91 4.37
C LEU A 336 -20.75 -2.50 4.72
N GLN A 337 -20.16 -1.87 5.73
CA GLN A 337 -20.46 -0.48 6.13
C GLN A 337 -19.82 0.58 5.23
N GLY A 338 -19.00 0.17 4.25
CA GLY A 338 -18.29 1.10 3.38
C GLY A 338 -17.19 1.91 4.08
N LYS A 339 -16.71 1.45 5.25
CA LYS A 339 -15.58 2.08 5.98
C LYS A 339 -14.23 1.76 5.34
N ALA A 340 -14.16 0.69 4.54
CA ALA A 340 -12.96 0.21 3.85
C ALA A 340 -13.13 0.29 2.32
N ARG A 341 -13.43 1.48 1.77
CA ARG A 341 -13.49 1.68 0.31
C ARG A 341 -12.08 1.58 -0.27
N GLY A 342 -11.75 0.48 -0.94
CA GLY A 342 -10.49 0.32 -1.67
C GLY A 342 -10.57 0.90 -3.08
N GLY A 343 -9.67 1.83 -3.42
CA GLY A 343 -9.43 2.37 -4.77
C GLY A 343 -10.38 3.50 -5.18
N GLU A 344 -9.86 4.70 -5.47
CA GLU A 344 -10.65 5.90 -5.82
C GLU A 344 -11.19 5.90 -7.28
N GLU A 345 -10.79 4.91 -8.09
CA GLU A 345 -11.03 4.91 -9.55
C GLU A 345 -12.19 4.01 -10.02
N GLU A 346 -12.85 3.26 -9.14
CA GLU A 346 -13.95 2.37 -9.52
C GLU A 346 -15.34 3.03 -9.41
N SER A 347 -16.26 2.62 -10.29
CA SER A 347 -17.65 3.11 -10.23
C SER A 347 -18.30 2.71 -8.90
N ILE A 348 -19.14 3.59 -8.34
CA ILE A 348 -19.87 3.39 -7.07
C ILE A 348 -20.56 2.02 -7.03
N LEU A 349 -21.21 1.62 -8.12
CA LEU A 349 -21.88 0.32 -8.24
C LEU A 349 -20.91 -0.85 -8.04
N MET A 350 -19.72 -0.80 -8.64
CA MET A 350 -18.76 -1.89 -8.47
C MET A 350 -18.31 -2.01 -7.02
N HIS A 351 -18.12 -0.90 -6.31
CA HIS A 351 -17.84 -0.92 -4.88
C HIS A 351 -18.98 -1.56 -4.07
N ASP A 352 -20.24 -1.25 -4.41
CA ASP A 352 -21.39 -1.78 -3.68
C ASP A 352 -21.56 -3.30 -3.84
N LEU A 353 -21.10 -3.88 -4.95
CA LEU A 353 -21.16 -5.32 -5.20
C LEU A 353 -20.02 -6.12 -4.52
N LYS A 354 -18.89 -5.48 -4.21
CA LYS A 354 -17.69 -6.14 -3.64
C LYS A 354 -17.98 -6.92 -2.35
N PRO A 355 -18.66 -6.35 -1.33
CA PRO A 355 -18.90 -7.05 -0.06
C PRO A 355 -19.59 -8.40 -0.23
N PHE A 356 -20.64 -8.44 -1.07
CA PHE A 356 -21.39 -9.66 -1.36
C PHE A 356 -20.54 -10.70 -2.09
N ARG A 357 -19.76 -10.26 -3.09
CA ARG A 357 -18.87 -11.16 -3.86
C ARG A 357 -17.73 -11.72 -3.00
N ILE A 358 -17.16 -10.93 -2.09
CA ILE A 358 -16.17 -11.41 -1.12
C ILE A 358 -16.80 -12.50 -0.25
N LEU A 359 -17.99 -12.25 0.31
CA LEU A 359 -18.67 -13.21 1.18
C LEU A 359 -19.01 -14.52 0.44
N ILE A 360 -19.46 -14.45 -0.82
CA ILE A 360 -19.66 -15.64 -1.68
C ILE A 360 -18.36 -16.45 -1.76
N SER A 361 -17.22 -15.80 -2.07
CA SER A 361 -15.92 -16.50 -2.16
C SER A 361 -15.45 -17.10 -0.83
N LEU A 362 -15.83 -16.51 0.31
CA LEU A 362 -15.52 -17.06 1.63
C LEU A 362 -16.40 -18.28 1.97
N LEU A 363 -17.65 -18.32 1.48
CA LEU A 363 -18.57 -19.45 1.65
C LEU A 363 -18.12 -20.70 0.90
N ASP A 364 -17.37 -20.54 -0.19
CA ASP A 364 -16.70 -21.66 -0.87
C ASP A 364 -15.62 -22.36 0.00
N LYS A 365 -15.28 -21.80 1.18
CA LYS A 365 -14.36 -22.39 2.15
C LYS A 365 -15.09 -22.84 3.43
N PRO A 366 -15.17 -24.16 3.69
CA PRO A 366 -15.99 -24.71 4.78
C PRO A 366 -15.51 -24.26 6.17
N GLU A 367 -14.20 -24.02 6.35
CA GLU A 367 -13.63 -23.57 7.61
C GLU A 367 -13.89 -22.07 7.89
N LEU A 368 -14.26 -21.30 6.86
CA LEU A 368 -14.36 -19.83 6.94
C LEU A 368 -15.79 -19.33 6.87
N GLY A 369 -16.44 -19.50 5.71
CA GLY A 369 -17.71 -18.83 5.42
C GLY A 369 -18.83 -19.21 6.39
N PRO A 370 -19.15 -20.50 6.58
CA PRO A 370 -20.17 -20.93 7.53
C PRO A 370 -19.90 -20.44 8.96
N ALA A 371 -18.63 -20.37 9.36
CA ALA A 371 -18.22 -20.00 10.71
C ALA A 371 -18.43 -18.50 11.03
N ILE A 372 -18.50 -17.62 10.02
CA ILE A 372 -18.74 -16.18 10.21
C ILE A 372 -20.14 -15.73 9.77
N LEU A 373 -20.87 -16.58 9.04
CA LEU A 373 -22.11 -16.19 8.38
C LEU A 373 -23.14 -15.61 9.36
N GLU A 374 -23.37 -16.27 10.48
CA GLU A 374 -24.33 -15.84 11.50
C GLU A 374 -24.01 -14.44 12.07
N ASP A 375 -22.71 -14.14 12.22
CA ASP A 375 -22.20 -12.90 12.79
C ASP A 375 -22.25 -11.72 11.80
N VAL A 376 -22.23 -11.97 10.49
CA VAL A 376 -22.22 -10.92 9.44
C VAL A 376 -23.58 -10.72 8.77
N LEU A 377 -24.48 -11.71 8.82
CA LEU A 377 -25.69 -11.76 8.00
C LEU A 377 -26.65 -10.58 8.24
N ILE A 378 -26.78 -10.11 9.49
CA ILE A 378 -27.61 -8.94 9.78
C ILE A 378 -27.08 -7.67 9.10
N GLU A 379 -25.75 -7.53 9.01
CA GLU A 379 -25.13 -6.39 8.35
C GLU A 379 -25.28 -6.50 6.83
N VAL A 380 -25.25 -7.71 6.26
CA VAL A 380 -25.58 -7.94 4.85
C VAL A 380 -26.98 -7.40 4.53
N PHE A 381 -27.97 -7.66 5.39
CA PHE A 381 -29.33 -7.16 5.21
C PHE A 381 -29.41 -5.64 5.30
N ARG A 382 -28.75 -5.03 6.30
CA ARG A 382 -28.67 -3.57 6.45
C ARG A 382 -28.02 -2.90 5.25
N THR A 383 -26.89 -3.44 4.77
CA THR A 383 -26.15 -2.90 3.63
C THR A 383 -27.00 -2.95 2.37
N LEU A 384 -27.61 -4.10 2.06
CA LEU A 384 -28.50 -4.24 0.90
C LEU A 384 -29.67 -3.27 0.94
N TYR A 385 -30.35 -3.18 2.09
CA TYR A 385 -31.45 -2.24 2.30
C TYR A 385 -31.02 -0.78 2.10
N THR A 386 -29.90 -0.39 2.72
CA THR A 386 -29.41 0.99 2.71
C THR A 386 -28.96 1.40 1.32
N GLN A 387 -28.19 0.55 0.63
CA GLN A 387 -27.73 0.82 -0.74
C GLN A 387 -28.90 0.93 -1.73
N CYS A 388 -29.88 0.00 -1.66
CA CYS A 388 -31.07 0.09 -2.50
C CYS A 388 -31.89 1.36 -2.26
N ARG A 389 -32.02 1.81 -0.99
CA ARG A 389 -32.75 3.04 -0.66
C ARG A 389 -32.01 4.31 -1.06
N MET A 390 -30.69 4.34 -0.87
CA MET A 390 -29.85 5.45 -1.30
C MET A 390 -29.96 5.65 -2.81
N GLU A 391 -29.92 4.57 -3.59
CA GLU A 391 -29.93 4.67 -5.05
C GLU A 391 -31.30 4.97 -5.67
N LEU A 392 -32.36 4.95 -4.85
CA LEU A 392 -33.70 5.40 -5.21
C LEU A 392 -34.07 6.75 -4.59
N ASP A 393 -33.13 7.45 -3.92
CA ASP A 393 -33.35 8.71 -3.19
C ASP A 393 -34.48 8.66 -2.15
N LEU A 394 -34.76 7.48 -1.57
CA LEU A 394 -35.91 7.26 -0.70
C LEU A 394 -35.64 7.62 0.78
N GLN A 395 -34.62 8.43 1.09
CA GLN A 395 -34.15 8.67 2.46
C GLN A 395 -35.24 9.23 3.40
N ASN A 396 -36.23 9.97 2.87
CA ASN A 396 -37.27 10.66 3.65
C ASN A 396 -38.66 9.99 3.62
N GLN A 397 -38.82 8.80 3.05
CA GLN A 397 -40.13 8.13 3.03
C GLN A 397 -40.44 7.39 4.34
N SER A 398 -41.72 7.42 4.74
CA SER A 398 -42.21 6.74 5.94
C SER A 398 -41.96 5.23 5.88
N PRO A 399 -41.54 4.60 6.99
CA PRO A 399 -41.05 3.21 7.02
C PRO A 399 -42.09 2.12 6.73
N PHE A 400 -43.38 2.47 6.66
CA PHE A 400 -44.48 1.57 6.34
C PHE A 400 -45.42 2.28 5.35
N SER A 401 -45.01 2.34 4.08
CA SER A 401 -45.89 2.81 3.00
C SER A 401 -46.72 1.64 2.46
N LYS A 402 -48.02 1.86 2.21
CA LYS A 402 -48.96 0.80 1.76
C LYS A 402 -48.78 0.38 0.29
N ASP A 403 -47.85 0.98 -0.45
CA ASP A 403 -47.62 0.70 -1.88
C ASP A 403 -46.43 -0.26 -2.12
N HIS A 404 -46.49 -1.48 -1.58
CA HIS A 404 -45.44 -2.50 -1.74
C HIS A 404 -45.15 -2.85 -3.22
N THR A 405 -46.19 -2.91 -4.06
CA THR A 405 -46.08 -3.18 -5.49
C THR A 405 -45.27 -2.13 -6.26
N HIS A 406 -45.28 -0.88 -5.80
CA HIS A 406 -44.56 0.22 -6.45
C HIS A 406 -43.08 0.27 -6.06
N LEU A 407 -42.70 -0.25 -4.89
CA LEU A 407 -41.28 -0.34 -4.48
C LEU A 407 -40.57 -1.48 -5.23
N SER A 408 -41.19 -2.67 -5.28
CA SER A 408 -40.61 -3.83 -6.00
C SER A 408 -40.47 -3.55 -7.50
N SER A 409 -41.43 -2.86 -8.14
CA SER A 409 -41.31 -2.45 -9.55
C SER A 409 -40.16 -1.46 -9.76
N LYS A 410 -40.04 -0.43 -8.92
CA LYS A 410 -38.94 0.56 -8.96
C LYS A 410 -37.57 -0.07 -8.78
N LEU A 411 -37.45 -1.04 -7.86
CA LEU A 411 -36.19 -1.76 -7.62
C LEU A 411 -35.76 -2.59 -8.84
N ARG A 412 -36.73 -3.15 -9.58
CA ARG A 412 -36.47 -3.94 -10.81
C ARG A 412 -36.20 -3.07 -12.03
N GLU A 413 -36.83 -1.89 -12.12
CA GLU A 413 -36.63 -0.94 -13.22
C GLU A 413 -35.26 -0.24 -13.15
N ASN A 414 -34.75 0.05 -11.95
CA ASN A 414 -33.43 0.63 -11.79
C ASN A 414 -32.33 -0.43 -11.97
N LYS A 415 -31.49 -0.23 -13.00
CA LYS A 415 -30.42 -1.16 -13.38
C LYS A 415 -29.43 -1.46 -12.25
N LYS A 416 -29.09 -0.47 -11.42
CA LYS A 416 -28.09 -0.60 -10.35
C LYS A 416 -28.65 -1.42 -9.19
N THR A 417 -29.87 -1.12 -8.75
CA THR A 417 -30.54 -1.88 -7.68
C THR A 417 -30.84 -3.31 -8.13
N ALA A 418 -31.23 -3.51 -9.40
CA ALA A 418 -31.43 -4.84 -9.96
C ALA A 418 -30.15 -5.69 -9.95
N GLU A 419 -28.99 -5.11 -10.29
CA GLU A 419 -27.70 -5.81 -10.24
C GLU A 419 -27.26 -6.14 -8.81
N LEU A 420 -27.51 -5.22 -7.87
CA LEU A 420 -27.26 -5.43 -6.44
C LEU A 420 -28.12 -6.57 -5.87
N ILE A 421 -29.44 -6.53 -6.11
CA ILE A 421 -30.38 -7.58 -5.70
C ILE A 421 -30.01 -8.92 -6.33
N LYS A 422 -29.64 -8.93 -7.62
CA LYS A 422 -29.18 -10.16 -8.29
C LYS A 422 -27.94 -10.73 -7.60
N THR A 423 -26.97 -9.90 -7.24
CA THR A 423 -25.75 -10.35 -6.57
C THR A 423 -26.02 -10.81 -5.14
N ALA A 424 -26.90 -10.14 -4.40
CA ALA A 424 -27.35 -10.58 -3.09
C ALA A 424 -28.09 -11.92 -3.15
N ASN A 425 -28.96 -12.14 -4.15
CA ASN A 425 -29.62 -13.43 -4.35
C ASN A 425 -28.63 -14.55 -4.70
N LEU A 426 -27.53 -14.26 -5.42
CA LEU A 426 -26.45 -15.26 -5.61
C LEU A 426 -25.81 -15.67 -4.28
N LEU A 427 -25.64 -14.74 -3.35
CA LEU A 427 -25.19 -15.03 -2.00
C LEU A 427 -26.23 -15.83 -1.21
N PHE A 428 -27.50 -15.45 -1.25
CA PHE A 428 -28.55 -16.18 -0.51
C PHE A 428 -28.73 -17.60 -1.03
N ASN A 429 -28.61 -17.81 -2.33
CA ASN A 429 -28.67 -19.14 -2.97
C ASN A 429 -27.47 -20.03 -2.64
N SER A 430 -26.37 -19.49 -2.09
CA SER A 430 -25.25 -20.30 -1.63
C SER A 430 -25.44 -20.84 -0.21
N PHE A 431 -26.52 -20.44 0.49
CA PHE A 431 -26.84 -20.95 1.82
C PHE A 431 -27.50 -22.32 1.76
N GLU A 432 -27.48 -23.06 2.88
CA GLU A 432 -28.30 -24.25 3.02
C GLU A 432 -29.81 -23.88 2.94
N PRO A 433 -30.67 -24.77 2.40
CA PRO A 433 -32.10 -24.53 2.34
C PRO A 433 -32.66 -24.12 3.70
N TYR A 434 -33.54 -23.11 3.72
CA TYR A 434 -34.17 -22.53 4.91
C TYR A 434 -33.26 -21.80 5.90
N TYR A 435 -31.93 -21.89 5.79
CA TYR A 435 -30.99 -21.28 6.74
C TYR A 435 -31.28 -19.79 7.00
N MET A 436 -31.53 -19.02 5.94
CA MET A 436 -31.83 -17.59 6.04
C MET A 436 -33.11 -17.32 6.86
N TRP A 437 -34.15 -18.12 6.65
CA TRP A 437 -35.43 -17.96 7.33
C TRP A 437 -35.35 -18.44 8.78
N ASP A 438 -34.61 -19.51 9.05
CA ASP A 438 -34.33 -19.98 10.41
C ASP A 438 -33.51 -18.96 11.20
N TYR A 439 -32.53 -18.32 10.57
CA TYR A 439 -31.80 -17.21 11.16
C TYR A 439 -32.74 -16.06 11.52
N ILE A 440 -33.59 -15.63 10.57
CA ILE A 440 -34.55 -14.55 10.80
C ILE A 440 -35.52 -14.89 11.94
N ALA A 441 -36.02 -16.13 11.98
CA ALA A 441 -36.93 -16.60 13.03
C ALA A 441 -36.28 -16.58 14.42
N ARG A 442 -35.05 -17.14 14.55
CA ARG A 442 -34.28 -17.12 15.81
C ARG A 442 -34.01 -15.70 16.28
N TRP A 443 -33.64 -14.81 15.35
CA TRP A 443 -33.35 -13.42 15.67
C TRP A 443 -34.62 -12.64 16.11
N PHE A 444 -35.75 -12.89 15.45
CA PHE A 444 -37.05 -12.34 15.83
C PHE A 444 -37.48 -12.80 17.22
N GLU A 445 -37.37 -14.10 17.50
CA GLU A 445 -37.71 -14.70 18.80
C GLU A 445 -36.87 -14.07 19.93
N GLU A 446 -35.56 -13.95 19.72
CA GLU A 446 -34.64 -13.34 20.67
C GLU A 446 -34.97 -11.86 20.92
N CYS A 447 -35.32 -11.10 19.89
CA CYS A 447 -35.77 -9.71 20.07
C CYS A 447 -37.09 -9.59 20.84
N CYS A 448 -38.04 -10.49 20.60
CA CYS A 448 -39.28 -10.54 21.35
C CYS A 448 -39.00 -10.85 22.82
N ARG A 449 -38.14 -11.85 23.09
CA ARG A 449 -37.72 -12.24 24.44
C ARG A 449 -37.05 -11.08 25.18
N ARG A 450 -36.15 -10.34 24.54
CA ARG A 450 -35.47 -9.16 25.11
C ARG A 450 -36.41 -8.02 25.45
N LYS A 451 -37.45 -7.78 24.64
CA LYS A 451 -38.48 -6.78 24.95
C LYS A 451 -39.32 -7.18 26.16
N VAL A 452 -39.66 -8.46 26.28
CA VAL A 452 -40.42 -8.99 27.43
C VAL A 452 -39.58 -8.90 28.71
N THR A 453 -38.29 -9.25 28.66
CA THR A 453 -37.40 -9.18 29.84
C THR A 453 -37.03 -7.74 30.22
N SER A 454 -36.79 -6.85 29.25
CA SER A 454 -36.55 -5.41 29.50
C SER A 454 -37.78 -4.70 30.06
N GLY A 455 -38.98 -5.19 29.76
CA GLY A 455 -40.23 -4.74 30.40
C GLY A 455 -40.39 -5.16 31.86
N SER A 456 -39.55 -6.08 32.36
CA SER A 456 -39.65 -6.65 33.71
C SER A 456 -38.53 -6.24 34.68
N HIS A 457 -37.40 -5.72 34.19
CA HIS A 457 -36.30 -5.24 35.03
C HIS A 457 -35.76 -3.89 34.56
N SER A 458 -36.23 -2.83 35.21
CA SER A 458 -35.50 -1.57 35.25
C SER A 458 -34.18 -1.77 36.03
N ALA A 459 -33.08 -1.45 35.35
CA ALA A 459 -31.75 -1.17 35.88
C ALA A 459 -30.77 -2.34 36.09
N ARG A 460 -29.55 -2.10 35.56
CA ARG A 460 -28.23 -2.64 35.92
C ARG A 460 -27.71 -3.87 35.13
N HIS A 461 -26.98 -3.62 34.04
CA HIS A 461 -25.50 -3.55 34.04
C HIS A 461 -24.99 -3.21 32.63
N ALA A 462 -24.43 -2.01 32.50
CA ALA A 462 -23.65 -1.59 31.35
C ALA A 462 -22.24 -2.19 31.50
N GLY A 463 -21.88 -3.10 30.60
CA GLY A 463 -20.59 -3.79 30.67
C GLY A 463 -20.40 -4.86 29.61
N SER A 464 -20.78 -4.58 28.36
CA SER A 464 -20.26 -5.32 27.22
C SER A 464 -20.27 -4.39 26.01
N VAL A 465 -19.13 -4.25 25.36
CA VAL A 465 -18.95 -3.45 24.14
C VAL A 465 -19.66 -4.19 23.01
N ALA A 466 -20.98 -4.02 22.91
CA ALA A 466 -21.81 -4.63 21.89
C ALA A 466 -22.07 -3.63 20.76
N SER A 467 -22.10 -4.18 19.54
CA SER A 467 -22.56 -3.53 18.31
C SER A 467 -23.86 -2.73 18.51
N PRO A 468 -24.13 -1.68 17.70
CA PRO A 468 -25.34 -0.87 17.86
C PRO A 468 -26.58 -1.77 17.85
N GLU A 469 -27.28 -1.82 19.00
CA GLU A 469 -28.41 -2.71 19.22
C GLU A 469 -29.47 -2.49 18.14
N LEU A 470 -29.63 -3.48 17.25
CA LEU A 470 -30.64 -3.45 16.20
C LEU A 470 -32.03 -3.46 16.87
N SER A 471 -32.81 -2.41 16.67
CA SER A 471 -34.16 -2.34 17.24
C SER A 471 -35.10 -3.34 16.55
N LEU A 472 -36.08 -3.90 17.26
CA LEU A 472 -37.09 -4.78 16.65
C LEU A 472 -37.78 -4.11 15.44
N VAL A 473 -37.98 -2.79 15.51
CA VAL A 473 -38.62 -2.03 14.41
C VAL A 473 -37.71 -1.98 13.19
N GLU A 474 -36.40 -1.77 13.37
CA GLU A 474 -35.42 -1.83 12.29
C GLU A 474 -35.36 -3.23 11.69
N PHE A 475 -35.30 -4.27 12.53
CA PHE A 475 -35.30 -5.65 12.08
C PHE A 475 -36.52 -6.00 11.22
N CYS A 476 -37.73 -5.67 11.70
CA CYS A 476 -38.96 -5.91 10.94
C CYS A 476 -38.95 -5.21 9.58
N ARG A 477 -38.38 -4.00 9.48
CA ARG A 477 -38.25 -3.30 8.19
C ARG A 477 -37.28 -3.99 7.22
N LEU A 478 -36.18 -4.54 7.75
CA LEU A 478 -35.24 -5.31 6.93
C LEU A 478 -35.90 -6.58 6.41
N VAL A 479 -36.61 -7.32 7.28
CA VAL A 479 -37.33 -8.54 6.90
C VAL A 479 -38.42 -8.25 5.87
N ASP A 480 -39.23 -7.22 6.08
CA ASP A 480 -40.27 -6.77 5.14
C ASP A 480 -39.68 -6.48 3.76
N PHE A 481 -38.59 -5.72 3.71
CA PHE A 481 -37.87 -5.47 2.47
C PHE A 481 -37.32 -6.75 1.80
N LEU A 482 -36.74 -7.66 2.58
CA LEU A 482 -36.19 -8.92 2.04
C LEU A 482 -37.28 -9.79 1.40
N LEU A 483 -38.48 -9.84 1.98
CA LEU A 483 -39.61 -10.59 1.42
C LEU A 483 -40.00 -10.11 0.00
N ASP A 484 -39.76 -8.84 -0.32
CA ASP A 484 -40.07 -8.27 -1.64
C ASP A 484 -39.01 -8.56 -2.72
N ILE A 485 -37.78 -8.89 -2.33
CA ILE A 485 -36.62 -8.97 -3.25
C ILE A 485 -35.91 -10.32 -3.29
N VAL A 486 -36.09 -11.16 -2.28
CA VAL A 486 -35.45 -12.47 -2.19
C VAL A 486 -36.16 -13.45 -3.12
N SER A 487 -35.38 -14.11 -3.97
CA SER A 487 -35.82 -15.19 -4.84
C SER A 487 -35.02 -16.45 -4.49
N LEU A 488 -35.32 -17.03 -3.34
CA LEU A 488 -34.77 -18.30 -2.85
C LEU A 488 -35.54 -19.49 -3.45
#